data_AF-A0A2V8QLU3-F1
#
_entry.id   AF-A0A2V8QLU3-F1
#
_cell.length_a   1.000
_cell.length_b   1.000
_cell.length_c   1.000
_cell.angle_alpha   90.00
_cell.angle_beta   90.00
_cell.angle_gamma   90.00
#
_symmetry.space_group_name_H-M   'P 1'
#
loop_
_entity.id
_entity.type
_entity.pdbx_description
1 polymer ?
#
loop_
_entity_poly.entity_id
_entity_poly.type
_entity_poly.pdbx_seq_one_letter_code
_entity_poly.pdbx_strand_id
1 'polypeptide(L)'
;MSSNRKTTLLGLFCIALFAISISASGQVRIDLPPRSEPPRSEPPPRQDRFRVPEPNLPGTPEEISWWQSLRETGNAVLSSRGDKKTSKKFLELLHDGQNKAYAPPVADRKPVVLSKALPRYSEEGRRRQISGEITMNVELLPDGSIGVVKLMNSLGAGLDEKAVEAARQTVFLPAVKDRKFVSFWLYVVMRFNVY
;
A
#
# COMPACT_ATOMS: atom_id res chain seq x y z
N MET A 1 -63.70 84.05 -3.50
CA MET A 1 -64.91 83.29 -3.13
C MET A 1 -64.98 82.02 -3.97
N SER A 2 -65.01 80.88 -3.29
CA SER A 2 -65.70 79.62 -3.60
C SER A 2 -65.80 79.07 -5.04
N SER A 3 -65.44 77.78 -5.11
CA SER A 3 -66.19 76.70 -5.79
C SER A 3 -65.90 76.34 -7.26
N ASN A 4 -65.30 75.14 -7.40
CA ASN A 4 -65.89 73.93 -8.02
C ASN A 4 -65.76 73.64 -9.54
N ARG A 5 -65.55 72.32 -9.78
CA ARG A 5 -65.91 71.49 -10.97
C ARG A 5 -65.02 71.72 -12.23
N LYS A 6 -64.69 70.77 -13.11
CA LYS A 6 -65.06 69.35 -13.34
C LYS A 6 -64.35 68.86 -14.64
N THR A 7 -63.99 67.56 -14.69
CA THR A 7 -64.10 66.61 -15.85
C THR A 7 -63.15 66.64 -17.08
N THR A 8 -62.70 65.42 -17.45
CA THR A 8 -62.46 64.82 -18.80
C THR A 8 -61.34 65.39 -19.69
N LEU A 9 -60.62 64.65 -20.55
CA LEU A 9 -60.54 63.24 -20.99
C LEU A 9 -59.19 63.17 -21.75
N LEU A 10 -58.29 62.23 -21.41
CA LEU A 10 -56.99 62.08 -22.09
C LEU A 10 -57.08 60.95 -23.12
N GLY A 11 -56.65 61.25 -24.36
CA GLY A 11 -56.70 60.34 -25.50
C GLY A 11 -55.54 59.34 -25.57
N LEU A 12 -55.83 58.27 -26.34
CA LEU A 12 -54.97 57.42 -27.16
C LEU A 12 -53.50 57.21 -26.74
N PHE A 13 -53.08 55.94 -26.61
CA PHE A 13 -52.14 55.33 -27.56
C PHE A 13 -52.08 53.80 -27.39
N CYS A 14 -51.95 53.12 -28.53
CA CYS A 14 -51.96 51.67 -28.75
C CYS A 14 -50.82 50.90 -28.04
N ILE A 15 -50.99 49.59 -27.86
CA ILE A 15 -50.20 48.52 -28.53
C ILE A 15 -50.75 47.15 -28.09
N ALA A 16 -50.98 46.29 -29.09
CA ALA A 16 -51.51 44.94 -28.96
C ALA A 16 -50.47 43.95 -28.40
N LEU A 17 -50.92 43.01 -27.56
CA LEU A 17 -50.18 41.79 -27.22
C LEU A 17 -51.03 40.58 -27.60
N PHE A 18 -50.51 39.77 -28.52
CA PHE A 18 -51.10 38.53 -29.01
C PHE A 18 -50.45 37.33 -28.31
N ALA A 19 -51.31 36.54 -27.66
CA ALA A 19 -51.31 35.09 -27.40
C ALA A 19 -50.00 34.30 -27.27
N ILE A 20 -49.86 33.58 -26.14
CA ILE A 20 -49.18 32.27 -26.08
C ILE A 20 -49.97 31.34 -25.14
N SER A 21 -50.53 30.26 -25.70
CA SER A 21 -51.08 29.12 -24.96
C SER A 21 -49.96 28.30 -24.32
N ILE A 22 -50.05 28.04 -23.02
CA ILE A 22 -49.10 27.17 -22.31
C ILE A 22 -49.81 25.87 -21.95
N SER A 23 -49.36 24.79 -22.59
CA SER A 23 -49.76 23.41 -22.29
C SER A 23 -49.17 22.99 -20.95
N ALA A 24 -50.02 22.70 -19.96
CA ALA A 24 -49.62 22.20 -18.67
C ALA A 24 -49.26 20.70 -18.77
N SER A 25 -47.95 20.40 -18.80
CA SER A 25 -47.44 19.08 -18.46
C SER A 25 -46.50 19.24 -17.27
N GLY A 26 -47.11 19.29 -16.08
CA GLY A 26 -46.39 19.35 -14.82
C GLY A 26 -45.75 18.00 -14.51
N GLN A 27 -44.56 17.75 -15.06
CA GLN A 27 -43.67 16.73 -14.52
C GLN A 27 -42.94 17.33 -13.32
N VAL A 28 -43.29 16.86 -12.12
CA VAL A 28 -42.57 17.16 -10.88
C VAL A 28 -41.16 16.58 -11.02
N ARG A 29 -40.17 17.42 -11.33
CA ARG A 29 -38.78 17.06 -11.14
C ARG A 29 -38.47 17.17 -9.66
N ILE A 30 -38.29 16.03 -9.01
CA ILE A 30 -37.61 16.00 -7.72
C ILE A 30 -36.15 16.25 -8.05
N ASP A 31 -35.71 17.50 -7.94
CA ASP A 31 -34.30 17.84 -8.00
C ASP A 31 -33.63 17.18 -6.79
N LEU A 32 -33.08 15.99 -6.99
CA LEU A 32 -32.26 15.33 -6.00
C LEU A 32 -31.09 16.27 -5.71
N PRO A 33 -30.85 16.67 -4.45
CA PRO A 33 -29.67 17.47 -4.15
C PRO A 33 -28.44 16.71 -4.68
N PRO A 34 -27.43 17.41 -5.23
CA PRO A 34 -26.22 16.75 -5.70
C PRO A 34 -25.74 15.87 -4.56
N ARG A 35 -25.67 14.56 -4.82
CA ARG A 35 -25.22 13.56 -3.86
C ARG A 35 -23.92 14.10 -3.30
N SER A 36 -23.90 14.49 -2.03
CA SER A 36 -22.65 14.85 -1.37
C SER A 36 -21.79 13.61 -1.48
N GLU A 37 -20.82 13.63 -2.40
CA GLU A 37 -19.80 12.59 -2.39
C GLU A 37 -19.30 12.55 -0.95
N PRO A 38 -19.33 11.38 -0.28
CA PRO A 38 -18.69 11.28 1.02
C PRO A 38 -17.29 11.86 0.85
N PRO A 39 -16.79 12.68 1.79
CA PRO A 39 -15.50 13.33 1.64
C PRO A 39 -14.53 12.26 1.18
N ARG A 40 -13.93 12.45 -0.02
CA ARG A 40 -12.93 11.51 -0.55
C ARG A 40 -11.97 11.29 0.59
N SER A 41 -12.03 10.11 1.21
CA SER A 41 -11.07 9.74 2.22
C SER A 41 -9.73 9.94 1.53
N GLU A 42 -8.90 10.86 2.03
CA GLU A 42 -7.58 11.06 1.46
C GLU A 42 -6.98 9.66 1.26
N PRO A 43 -6.51 9.32 0.04
CA PRO A 43 -5.86 8.03 -0.13
C PRO A 43 -4.79 7.95 0.95
N PRO A 44 -4.77 6.88 1.77
CA PRO A 44 -3.92 6.82 2.94
C PRO A 44 -2.51 7.22 2.53
N PRO A 45 -1.89 8.18 3.22
CA PRO A 45 -0.77 8.96 2.71
C PRO A 45 0.37 8.02 2.31
N ARG A 46 0.53 7.70 1.00
CA ARG A 46 1.34 6.58 0.42
C ARG A 46 2.05 5.76 1.50
N GLN A 47 1.28 5.10 2.37
CA GLN A 47 1.83 4.71 3.68
C GLN A 47 2.90 3.69 3.38
N ASP A 48 4.11 4.01 3.81
CA ASP A 48 5.35 3.33 3.49
C ASP A 48 5.12 1.80 3.50
N ARG A 49 4.84 1.23 2.33
CA ARG A 49 4.39 -0.16 2.17
C ARG A 49 5.43 -1.16 2.67
N PHE A 50 6.63 -0.67 2.94
CA PHE A 50 7.75 -1.42 3.43
C PHE A 50 8.00 -1.17 4.94
N ARG A 51 7.33 -0.21 5.59
CA ARG A 51 7.44 -0.02 7.05
C ARG A 51 6.73 -1.10 7.83
N VAL A 52 7.29 -1.38 9.00
CA VAL A 52 6.61 -2.14 10.04
C VAL A 52 5.45 -1.28 10.59
N PRO A 53 4.22 -1.81 10.63
CA PRO A 53 3.03 -1.05 11.02
C PRO A 53 3.04 -0.68 12.51
N GLU A 54 2.23 0.31 12.86
CA GLU A 54 1.93 0.61 14.25
C GLU A 54 1.08 -0.53 14.86
N PRO A 55 1.17 -0.76 16.18
CA PRO A 55 0.20 -1.62 16.87
C PRO A 55 -1.23 -1.11 16.61
N ASN A 56 -2.12 -1.98 16.15
CA ASN A 56 -3.54 -1.66 15.97
C ASN A 56 -4.48 -2.61 16.74
N LEU A 57 -3.90 -3.57 17.48
CA LEU A 57 -4.61 -4.46 18.39
C LEU A 57 -4.06 -4.33 19.82
N PRO A 58 -4.88 -4.58 20.85
CA PRO A 58 -4.41 -4.59 22.23
C PRO A 58 -3.47 -5.78 22.47
N GLY A 59 -2.42 -5.57 23.26
CA GLY A 59 -1.48 -6.59 23.68
C GLY A 59 -1.00 -6.32 25.09
N THR A 60 -0.21 -7.23 25.66
CA THR A 60 0.44 -6.98 26.94
C THR A 60 1.44 -5.82 26.81
N PRO A 61 1.79 -5.10 27.89
CA PRO A 61 2.79 -4.04 27.83
C PRO A 61 4.14 -4.54 27.25
N GLU A 62 4.50 -5.79 27.54
CA GLU A 62 5.71 -6.43 27.03
C GLU A 62 5.63 -6.69 25.52
N GLU A 63 4.51 -7.20 25.02
CA GLU A 63 4.26 -7.40 23.58
C GLU A 63 4.33 -6.06 22.82
N ILE A 64 3.75 -5.00 23.39
CA ILE A 64 3.75 -3.67 22.79
C ILE A 64 5.18 -3.12 22.74
N SER A 65 5.93 -3.22 23.84
CA SER A 65 7.33 -2.76 23.91
C SER A 65 8.24 -3.51 22.94
N TRP A 66 8.09 -4.84 22.87
CA TRP A 66 8.78 -5.67 21.89
C TRP A 66 8.44 -5.26 20.45
N TRP A 67 7.15 -5.06 20.14
CA TRP A 67 6.72 -4.65 18.81
C TRP A 67 7.26 -3.27 18.43
N GLN A 68 7.31 -2.33 19.36
CA GLN A 68 7.91 -1.01 19.15
C GLN A 68 9.40 -1.13 18.81
N SER A 69 10.14 -1.96 19.56
CA SER A 69 11.56 -2.22 19.31
C SER A 69 11.79 -2.90 17.94
N LEU A 70 10.94 -3.88 17.60
CA LEU A 70 10.95 -4.57 16.31
C LEU A 70 10.67 -3.60 15.16
N ARG A 71 9.69 -2.72 15.34
CA ARG A 71 9.30 -1.69 14.38
C ARG A 71 10.41 -0.68 14.15
N GLU A 72 10.98 -0.13 15.22
CA GLU A 72 12.09 0.81 15.13
C GLU A 72 13.28 0.18 14.40
N THR A 73 13.64 -1.05 14.78
CA THR A 73 14.75 -1.76 14.15
C THR A 73 14.45 -2.10 12.68
N GLY A 74 13.23 -2.54 12.36
CA GLY A 74 12.81 -2.81 10.98
C GLY A 74 12.80 -1.55 10.11
N ASN A 75 12.39 -0.41 10.68
CA ASN A 75 12.49 0.88 10.01
C ASN A 75 13.94 1.34 9.81
N ALA A 76 14.84 0.99 10.74
CA ALA A 76 16.27 1.20 10.58
C ALA A 76 16.88 0.28 9.50
N VAL A 77 16.38 -0.95 9.32
CA VAL A 77 16.77 -1.84 8.20
C VAL A 77 16.43 -1.18 6.87
N LEU A 78 15.23 -0.59 6.75
CA LEU A 78 14.80 0.14 5.56
C LEU A 78 15.73 1.32 5.24
N SER A 79 16.02 2.15 6.24
CA SER A 79 16.84 3.36 6.05
C SER A 79 18.32 3.04 5.77
N SER A 80 18.85 1.97 6.37
CA SER A 80 20.22 1.49 6.17
C SER A 80 20.41 0.59 4.94
N ARG A 81 19.34 0.32 4.17
CA ARG A 81 19.35 -0.59 3.01
C ARG A 81 19.85 -2.00 3.34
N GLY A 82 19.50 -2.52 4.53
CA GLY A 82 19.87 -3.86 4.95
C GLY A 82 21.30 -4.01 5.46
N ASP A 83 21.81 -3.05 6.24
CA ASP A 83 23.08 -3.23 6.95
C ASP A 83 23.06 -4.53 7.77
N LYS A 84 24.18 -5.27 7.77
CA LYS A 84 24.27 -6.59 8.41
C LYS A 84 23.98 -6.53 9.90
N LYS A 85 24.44 -5.49 10.60
CA LYS A 85 24.26 -5.35 12.06
C LYS A 85 22.80 -5.11 12.41
N THR A 86 22.16 -4.18 11.70
CA THR A 86 20.75 -3.84 11.92
C THR A 86 19.84 -5.00 11.54
N SER A 87 20.13 -5.67 10.43
CA SER A 87 19.41 -6.85 9.97
C SER A 87 19.51 -8.00 10.98
N LYS A 88 20.72 -8.25 11.51
CA LYS A 88 20.92 -9.26 12.55
C LYS A 88 20.12 -8.94 13.82
N LYS A 89 20.18 -7.68 14.29
CA LYS A 89 19.41 -7.24 15.46
C LYS A 89 17.91 -7.41 15.24
N PHE A 90 17.40 -7.12 14.04
CA PHE A 90 16.00 -7.32 13.70
C PHE A 90 15.58 -8.79 13.79
N LEU A 91 16.39 -9.71 13.24
CA LEU A 91 16.13 -11.14 13.31
C LEU A 91 16.22 -11.69 14.74
N GLU A 92 17.16 -11.20 15.54
CA GLU A 92 17.25 -11.53 16.97
C GLU A 92 15.97 -11.14 17.73
N LEU A 93 15.40 -9.97 17.45
CA LEU A 93 14.12 -9.53 18.04
C LEU A 93 12.94 -10.41 17.59
N LEU A 94 12.92 -10.87 16.33
CA LEU A 94 11.90 -11.81 15.87
C LEU A 94 11.99 -13.14 16.62
N HIS A 95 13.19 -13.70 16.72
CA HIS A 95 13.41 -14.95 17.45
C HIS A 95 13.07 -14.81 18.94
N ASP A 96 13.43 -13.69 19.59
CA ASP A 96 13.06 -13.44 20.99
C ASP A 96 11.53 -13.40 21.16
N GLY A 97 10.82 -12.70 20.28
CA GLY A 97 9.35 -12.65 20.30
C GLY A 97 8.72 -14.03 20.11
N GLN A 98 9.27 -14.85 19.20
CA GLN A 98 8.81 -16.22 19.01
C GLN A 98 9.09 -17.13 20.19
N ASN A 99 10.29 -17.06 20.77
CA ASN A 99 10.69 -17.85 21.94
C ASN A 99 9.81 -17.53 23.16
N LYS A 100 9.39 -16.27 23.29
CA LYS A 100 8.46 -15.82 24.34
C LYS A 100 6.98 -15.96 23.96
N ALA A 101 6.70 -16.50 22.77
CA ALA A 101 5.35 -16.65 22.21
C ALA A 101 4.52 -15.34 22.20
N TYR A 102 5.18 -14.19 22.01
CA TYR A 102 4.53 -12.89 21.89
C TYR A 102 3.64 -12.83 20.66
N ALA A 103 2.41 -12.36 20.84
CA ALA A 103 1.45 -12.20 19.77
C ALA A 103 1.60 -10.81 19.14
N PRO A 104 1.99 -10.68 17.85
CA PRO A 104 2.03 -9.41 17.15
C PRO A 104 0.75 -8.59 17.40
N PRO A 105 0.84 -7.35 17.90
CA PRO A 105 -0.31 -6.50 18.19
C PRO A 105 -0.84 -5.84 16.91
N VAL A 106 -0.91 -6.62 15.83
CA VAL A 106 -1.32 -6.17 14.51
C VAL A 106 -2.31 -7.14 13.88
N ALA A 107 -3.27 -6.59 13.14
CA ALA A 107 -4.21 -7.38 12.35
C ALA A 107 -3.51 -8.18 11.25
N ASP A 108 -4.27 -9.14 10.69
CA ASP A 108 -3.83 -10.00 9.60
C ASP A 108 -3.23 -9.20 8.45
N ARG A 109 -2.03 -9.61 8.04
CA ARG A 109 -1.27 -8.90 7.01
C ARG A 109 -0.32 -9.81 6.26
N LYS A 110 -0.08 -9.40 5.02
CA LYS A 110 0.99 -9.94 4.17
C LYS A 110 2.37 -9.57 4.72
N PRO A 111 3.41 -10.34 4.34
CA PRO A 111 4.77 -10.04 4.78
C PRO A 111 5.23 -8.71 4.19
N VAL A 112 6.13 -8.05 4.91
CA VAL A 112 6.68 -6.74 4.53
C VAL A 112 8.16 -6.90 4.24
N VAL A 113 8.57 -6.70 3.00
CA VAL A 113 9.99 -6.78 2.64
C VAL A 113 10.70 -5.50 3.09
N LEU A 114 11.61 -5.64 4.05
CA LEU A 114 12.37 -4.53 4.65
C LEU A 114 13.65 -4.22 3.89
N SER A 115 14.35 -5.25 3.42
CA SER A 115 15.50 -5.06 2.54
C SER A 115 15.61 -6.20 1.56
N LYS A 116 15.87 -5.86 0.30
CA LYS A 116 16.14 -6.81 -0.78
C LYS A 116 17.65 -6.86 -1.00
N ALA A 117 18.24 -8.04 -0.87
CA ALA A 117 19.62 -8.22 -1.28
C ALA A 117 19.69 -8.31 -2.81
N LEU A 118 20.67 -7.61 -3.38
CA LEU A 118 20.93 -7.68 -4.82
C LEU A 118 21.82 -8.88 -5.10
N PRO A 119 21.48 -9.72 -6.10
CA PRO A 119 22.33 -10.83 -6.46
C PRO A 119 23.63 -10.35 -7.10
N ARG A 120 24.71 -11.06 -6.77
CA ARG A 120 26.02 -10.82 -7.38
C ARG A 120 26.12 -11.59 -8.69
N TYR A 121 26.74 -10.99 -9.69
CA TYR A 121 27.07 -11.72 -10.91
C TYR A 121 28.09 -12.84 -10.63
N SER A 122 27.86 -14.00 -11.25
CA SER A 122 28.87 -15.05 -11.34
C SER A 122 29.95 -14.65 -12.36
N GLU A 123 31.17 -15.18 -12.19
CA GLU A 123 32.26 -14.95 -13.15
C GLU A 123 31.95 -15.54 -14.53
N GLU A 124 31.40 -16.76 -14.55
CA GLU A 124 30.93 -17.46 -15.74
C GLU A 124 29.84 -16.66 -16.48
N GLY A 125 28.82 -16.16 -15.76
CA GLY A 125 27.76 -15.35 -16.33
C GLY A 125 28.27 -14.03 -16.91
N ARG A 126 29.27 -13.41 -16.26
CA ARG A 126 29.94 -12.20 -16.77
C ARG A 126 30.75 -12.51 -18.04
N ARG A 127 31.53 -13.60 -18.06
CA ARG A 127 32.35 -14.01 -19.21
C ARG A 127 31.48 -14.30 -20.44
N ARG A 128 30.31 -14.90 -20.21
CA ARG A 128 29.32 -15.24 -21.25
C ARG A 128 28.35 -14.10 -21.58
N GLN A 129 28.46 -12.96 -20.89
CA GLN A 129 27.59 -11.79 -21.04
C GLN A 129 26.08 -12.13 -20.94
N ILE A 130 25.72 -13.07 -20.05
CA ILE A 130 24.33 -13.52 -19.89
C ILE A 130 23.55 -12.46 -19.11
N SER A 131 22.53 -11.87 -19.75
CA SER A 131 21.58 -10.95 -19.12
C SER A 131 20.17 -11.54 -19.19
N GLY A 132 19.32 -11.17 -18.23
CA GLY A 132 17.92 -11.59 -18.22
C GLY A 132 17.30 -11.48 -16.83
N GLU A 133 16.21 -12.21 -16.61
CA GLU A 133 15.56 -12.28 -15.31
C GLU A 133 15.40 -13.73 -14.84
N ILE A 134 15.67 -13.92 -13.54
CA ILE A 134 15.42 -15.15 -12.82
C ILE A 134 14.15 -14.95 -12.02
N THR A 135 13.23 -15.90 -12.14
CA THR A 135 11.96 -15.87 -11.42
C THR A 135 11.88 -17.07 -10.49
N MET A 136 11.43 -16.82 -9.26
CA MET A 136 11.39 -17.85 -8.23
C MET A 136 10.20 -17.67 -7.29
N ASN A 137 9.66 -18.78 -6.80
CA ASN A 137 8.73 -18.81 -5.69
C ASN A 137 9.51 -19.12 -4.41
N VAL A 138 9.38 -18.23 -3.44
CA VAL A 138 10.14 -18.26 -2.19
C VAL A 138 9.17 -18.41 -1.02
N GLU A 139 9.43 -19.39 -0.16
CA GLU A 139 8.71 -19.52 1.10
C GLU A 139 9.34 -18.62 2.17
N LEU A 140 8.57 -17.68 2.67
CA LEU A 140 8.92 -16.83 3.79
C LEU A 140 8.46 -17.52 5.07
N LEU A 141 9.40 -17.85 5.96
CA LEU A 141 9.10 -18.56 7.20
C LEU A 141 8.75 -17.57 8.33
N PRO A 142 7.99 -18.03 9.36
CA PRO A 142 7.54 -17.16 10.45
C PRO A 142 8.68 -16.60 11.31
N ASP A 143 9.85 -17.24 11.31
CA ASP A 143 11.08 -16.82 12.01
C ASP A 143 11.82 -15.68 11.29
N GLY A 144 11.40 -15.31 10.08
CA GLY A 144 12.10 -14.32 9.25
C GLY A 144 13.20 -14.92 8.38
N SER A 145 13.31 -16.25 8.31
CA SER A 145 14.21 -16.94 7.39
C SER A 145 13.51 -17.33 6.09
N ILE A 146 14.31 -17.65 5.07
CA ILE A 146 13.81 -18.16 3.79
C ILE A 146 13.85 -19.69 3.82
N GLY A 147 12.68 -20.29 3.61
CA GLY A 147 12.50 -21.74 3.51
C GLY A 147 12.80 -22.26 2.11
N VAL A 148 11.83 -22.97 1.53
CA VAL A 148 11.98 -23.56 0.20
C VAL A 148 12.02 -22.48 -0.88
N VAL A 149 12.98 -22.59 -1.79
CA VAL A 149 13.09 -21.73 -2.99
C VAL A 149 12.90 -22.60 -4.23
N LYS A 150 11.90 -22.26 -5.05
CA LYS A 150 11.60 -22.93 -6.32
C LYS A 150 11.92 -21.99 -7.47
N LEU A 151 12.94 -22.31 -8.26
CA LEU A 151 13.26 -21.59 -9.50
C LEU A 151 12.22 -21.94 -10.58
N MET A 152 11.58 -20.91 -11.13
CA MET A 152 10.58 -21.02 -12.19
C MET A 152 11.18 -20.70 -13.56
N ASN A 153 12.10 -19.73 -13.61
CA ASN A 153 12.92 -19.42 -14.78
C ASN A 153 14.38 -19.25 -14.36
N SER A 154 15.29 -19.90 -15.07
CA SER A 154 16.72 -19.93 -14.79
C SER A 154 17.53 -19.30 -15.92
N LEU A 155 18.65 -18.66 -15.58
CA LEU A 155 19.63 -18.17 -16.56
C LEU A 155 20.86 -19.10 -16.65
N GLY A 156 21.10 -19.95 -15.65
CA GLY A 156 22.25 -20.84 -15.59
C GLY A 156 23.57 -20.11 -15.33
N ALA A 157 24.69 -20.78 -15.66
CA ALA A 157 26.05 -20.23 -15.56
C ALA A 157 26.40 -19.67 -14.16
N GLY A 158 25.89 -20.26 -13.09
CA GLY A 158 26.15 -19.80 -11.72
C GLY A 158 25.28 -18.61 -11.27
N LEU A 159 24.41 -18.07 -12.13
CA LEU A 159 23.55 -16.93 -11.79
C LEU A 159 22.35 -17.34 -10.92
N ASP A 160 21.86 -18.57 -11.11
CA ASP A 160 20.74 -19.11 -10.35
C ASP A 160 21.09 -19.26 -8.87
N GLU A 161 22.28 -19.81 -8.59
CA GLU A 161 22.82 -19.96 -7.25
C GLU A 161 22.99 -18.60 -6.58
N LYS A 162 23.49 -17.60 -7.32
CA LYS A 162 23.65 -16.23 -6.82
C LYS A 162 22.32 -15.54 -6.56
N ALA A 163 21.29 -15.84 -7.35
CA ALA A 163 19.94 -15.37 -7.10
C ALA A 163 19.34 -16.00 -5.83
N VAL A 164 19.53 -17.30 -5.62
CA VAL A 164 19.08 -18.01 -4.40
C VAL A 164 19.83 -17.50 -3.17
N GLU A 165 21.15 -17.29 -3.24
CA GLU A 165 21.94 -16.69 -2.17
C GLU A 165 21.41 -15.31 -1.77
N ALA A 166 21.08 -14.47 -2.75
CA ALA A 166 20.52 -13.14 -2.49
C ALA A 166 19.10 -13.22 -1.92
N ALA A 167 18.26 -14.13 -2.40
CA ALA A 167 16.92 -14.32 -1.86
C ALA A 167 17.00 -14.64 -0.36
N ARG A 168 17.91 -15.53 0.04
CA ARG A 168 18.16 -15.91 1.45
C ARG A 168 18.69 -14.77 2.33
N GLN A 169 19.25 -13.73 1.75
CA GLN A 169 19.73 -12.54 2.48
C GLN A 169 18.68 -11.43 2.59
N THR A 170 17.49 -11.64 2.02
CA THR A 170 16.38 -10.68 2.09
C THR A 170 15.84 -10.64 3.52
N VAL A 171 15.66 -9.44 4.04
CA VAL A 171 15.10 -9.21 5.38
C VAL A 171 13.66 -8.76 5.23
N PHE A 172 12.76 -9.38 5.99
CA PHE A 172 11.33 -9.09 5.91
C PHE A 172 10.66 -9.28 7.27
N LEU A 173 9.55 -8.58 7.48
CA LEU A 173 8.58 -8.88 8.52
C LEU A 173 7.69 -10.03 8.03
N PRO A 174 7.59 -11.16 8.76
CA PRO A 174 6.75 -12.28 8.37
C PRO A 174 5.27 -11.89 8.26
N ALA A 175 4.50 -12.73 7.55
CA ALA A 175 3.06 -12.57 7.49
C ALA A 175 2.44 -12.78 8.87
N VAL A 176 1.41 -12.02 9.20
CA VAL A 176 0.66 -12.20 10.46
C VAL A 176 -0.72 -12.71 10.10
N LYS A 177 -1.16 -13.75 10.80
CA LYS A 177 -2.52 -14.27 10.77
C LYS A 177 -2.93 -14.69 12.17
N ASP A 178 -4.11 -14.31 12.62
CA ASP A 178 -4.64 -14.66 13.95
C ASP A 178 -3.65 -14.30 15.08
N ARG A 179 -3.00 -13.13 14.96
CA ARG A 179 -1.92 -12.65 15.84
C ARG A 179 -0.77 -13.64 16.01
N LYS A 180 -0.43 -14.39 14.97
CA LYS A 180 0.75 -15.26 14.91
C LYS A 180 1.50 -15.03 13.61
N PHE A 181 2.82 -15.19 13.64
CA PHE A 181 3.60 -15.22 12.42
C PHE A 181 3.32 -16.53 11.67
N VAL A 182 3.09 -16.44 10.36
CA VAL A 182 2.79 -17.59 9.50
C VAL A 182 3.65 -17.60 8.25
N SER A 183 3.84 -18.78 7.66
CA SER A 183 4.57 -18.90 6.40
C SER A 183 3.79 -18.30 5.24
N PHE A 184 4.51 -17.76 4.25
CA PHE A 184 3.91 -17.10 3.09
C PHE A 184 4.74 -17.31 1.82
N TRP A 185 4.10 -17.71 0.73
CA TRP A 185 4.76 -17.86 -0.57
C TRP A 185 4.80 -16.54 -1.33
N LEU A 186 6.00 -16.12 -1.76
CA LEU A 186 6.22 -14.90 -2.51
C LEU A 186 6.88 -15.20 -3.87
N TYR A 187 6.30 -14.65 -4.93
CA TYR A 187 6.94 -14.63 -6.25
C TYR A 187 7.95 -13.49 -6.33
N VAL A 188 9.21 -13.83 -6.62
CA VAL A 188 10.34 -12.90 -6.67
C VAL A 188 10.95 -12.94 -8.06
N VAL A 189 11.21 -11.75 -8.60
CA VAL A 189 11.91 -11.56 -9.88
C VAL A 189 13.21 -10.82 -9.60
N MET A 190 14.32 -11.41 -10.04
CA MET A 190 15.65 -10.81 -9.95
C MET A 190 16.20 -10.59 -11.36
N ARG A 191 16.62 -9.36 -11.63
CA ARG A 191 17.18 -8.98 -12.93
C ARG A 191 18.70 -8.97 -12.87
N PHE A 192 19.30 -9.60 -13.86
CA PHE A 192 20.73 -9.63 -14.08
C PHE A 192 21.02 -8.83 -15.34
N ASN A 193 21.77 -7.74 -15.18
CA ASN A 193 22.29 -6.94 -16.28
C ASN A 193 23.80 -6.83 -16.15
N VAL A 194 24.51 -7.15 -17.23
CA VAL A 194 25.98 -7.13 -17.26
C VAL A 194 26.52 -5.69 -17.27
N TYR A 195 25.71 -4.69 -17.69
CA TYR A 195 26.12 -3.27 -17.76
C TYR A 195 24.97 -2.29 -17.52
#